data_AF-A0A8S2Y574-F1
#
_entry.id   AF-A0A8S2Y574-F1
#
_cell.length_a   1.000
_cell.length_b   1.000
_cell.length_c   1.000
_cell.angle_alpha   90.00
_cell.angle_beta   90.00
_cell.angle_gamma   90.00
#
_symmetry.space_group_name_H-M   'P 1'
#
loop_
_entity.id
_entity.type
_entity.pdbx_description
1 polymer ?
#
loop_
_entity_poly.entity_id
_entity_poly.type
_entity_poly.pdbx_seq_one_letter_code
_entity_poly.pdbx_strand_id
1 'polypeptide(L)' 'RSVWESNLQKIRTHNLEADLGVHTYTMKMNKYGDMTHEEFVKQMNGLKMELHSRSVENDRHTFIPPSNVELPASV' A
#
# COMPACT_ATOMS: atom_id res chain seq x y z
N ARG A 1 25.51 -11.60 1.85
CA ARG A 1 26.12 -10.54 1.01
C ARG A 1 25.48 -10.42 -0.39
N SER A 2 24.87 -11.48 -0.93
CA SER A 2 24.23 -11.48 -2.27
C SER A 2 23.23 -10.33 -2.53
N VAL A 3 22.35 -10.00 -1.57
CA VAL A 3 21.35 -8.93 -1.75
C VAL A 3 22.00 -7.55 -1.96
N TRP A 4 22.98 -7.22 -1.11
CA TRP A 4 23.70 -5.95 -1.22
C TRP A 4 24.44 -5.81 -2.55
N GLU A 5 25.09 -6.88 -3.02
CA GLU A 5 25.80 -6.88 -4.29
C GLU A 5 24.83 -6.71 -5.47
N SER A 6 23.68 -7.37 -5.43
CA SER A 6 22.62 -7.21 -6.44
C SER A 6 22.07 -5.79 -6.47
N ASN A 7 21.81 -5.19 -5.30
CA ASN A 7 21.35 -3.81 -5.21
C ASN A 7 22.43 -2.82 -5.68
N LEU A 8 23.71 -3.08 -5.40
CA LEU A 8 24.80 -2.26 -5.90
C LEU A 8 24.89 -2.29 -7.43
N GLN A 9 24.72 -3.47 -8.03
CA GLN A 9 24.68 -3.62 -9.49
C GLN A 9 23.50 -2.85 -10.09
N LYS A 10 22.29 -2.99 -9.52
CA LYS A 10 21.11 -2.23 -9.96
C LYS A 10 21.34 -0.72 -9.94
N ILE A 11 21.94 -0.20 -8.88
CA ILE A 11 22.24 1.23 -8.74
C ILE A 11 23.21 1.69 -9.84
N ARG A 12 24.25 0.90 -10.13
CA ARG A 12 25.22 1.23 -11.19
C ARG A 12 24.56 1.25 -12.56
N THR A 13 23.77 0.23 -12.89
CA THR A 13 23.07 0.16 -14.19
C THR A 13 22.08 1.32 -14.35
N HIS A 14 21.26 1.59 -13.33
CA HIS A 14 20.31 2.70 -13.37
C HIS A 14 20.99 4.06 -13.53
N ASN A 15 22.13 4.29 -12.85
CA ASN A 15 22.84 5.56 -12.97
C ASN A 15 23.50 5.72 -14.35
N LEU A 16 24.00 4.63 -14.94
CA LEU A 16 24.47 4.67 -16.33
C LEU A 16 23.33 5.02 -17.29
N GLU A 17 22.14 4.44 -17.09
CA GLU A 17 20.94 4.77 -17.88
C GLU A 17 20.48 6.22 -17.65
N ALA A 18 20.60 6.73 -16.43
CA ALA A 18 20.31 8.12 -16.09
C ALA A 18 21.28 9.10 -16.80
N ASP A 19 22.57 8.76 -16.87
CA ASP A 19 23.58 9.55 -17.60
C ASP A 19 23.30 9.56 -19.11
N LEU A 20 22.66 8.51 -19.64
CA LEU A 20 22.18 8.44 -21.02
C LEU A 20 20.83 9.16 -21.24
N GLY A 21 20.24 9.73 -20.19
CA GLY A 21 18.97 10.46 -20.25
C GLY A 21 17.71 9.58 -20.23
N VAL A 22 17.83 8.29 -19.94
CA VAL A 22 16.67 7.37 -19.84
C VAL A 22 15.87 7.64 -18.56
N HIS A 23 16.56 7.97 -17.47
CA HIS A 23 15.96 8.28 -16.18
C HIS A 23 16.20 9.74 -15.79
N THR A 24 15.24 10.33 -15.09
CA THR A 24 15.30 11.72 -14.59
C THR A 24 15.88 11.84 -13.18
N TYR A 25 16.30 10.73 -12.58
CA TYR A 25 16.86 10.66 -11.24
C TYR A 25 18.03 9.69 -11.17
N THR A 26 18.79 9.75 -10.08
CA THR A 26 19.88 8.82 -9.79
C THR A 26 19.62 8.08 -8.48
N MET A 27 20.24 6.92 -8.33
CA MET A 27 20.18 6.09 -7.13
C MET A 27 21.52 6.11 -6.39
N LYS A 28 21.48 5.89 -5.08
CA LYS A 28 22.66 5.74 -4.24
C LYS A 28 22.44 4.63 -3.21
N MET A 29 23.52 3.93 -2.87
CA MET A 29 23.48 2.92 -1.81
C MET A 29 23.12 3.58 -0.47
N ASN A 30 22.11 3.04 0.21
CA ASN A 30 21.57 3.57 1.46
C ASN A 30 21.53 2.48 2.56
N LYS A 31 20.98 2.82 3.72
CA LYS A 31 20.88 1.91 4.89
C LYS A 31 19.97 0.69 4.69
N TYR A 32 19.22 0.65 3.59
CA TYR A 32 18.36 -0.47 3.17
C TYR A 32 19.01 -1.31 2.06
N GLY A 33 20.30 -1.09 1.80
CA GLY A 33 21.02 -1.74 0.71
C GLY A 33 21.11 -3.25 0.81
N ASP A 34 20.97 -3.81 2.00
CA ASP A 34 20.96 -5.25 2.27
C ASP A 34 19.56 -5.88 2.26
N MET A 35 18.50 -5.09 2.05
CA MET A 35 17.14 -5.58 1.99
C MET A 35 16.69 -5.84 0.55
N THR A 36 15.90 -6.89 0.37
CA THR A 36 15.14 -7.09 -0.87
C THR A 36 13.95 -6.11 -0.93
N HIS A 37 13.39 -5.93 -2.13
CA HIS A 37 12.23 -5.07 -2.31
C HIS A 37 11.02 -5.55 -1.48
N GLU A 38 10.79 -6.87 -1.45
CA GLU A 38 9.70 -7.47 -0.69
C GLU A 38 9.85 -7.25 0.82
N GLU A 39 11.05 -7.41 1.36
CA GLU A 39 11.35 -7.14 2.77
C GLU A 39 11.15 -5.66 3.09
N PHE A 40 11.64 -4.77 2.22
CA PHE A 40 11.48 -3.33 2.41
C PHE A 40 10.01 -2.95 2.41
N VAL A 41 9.22 -3.43 1.45
CA VAL A 41 7.77 -3.17 1.39
C VAL A 41 7.09 -3.73 2.63
N LYS A 42 7.36 -4.98 3.03
CA LYS A 42 6.72 -5.60 4.19
C LYS A 42 7.02 -4.85 5.50
N GLN A 43 8.23 -4.31 5.66
CA GLN A 43 8.64 -3.65 6.90
C GLN A 43 8.33 -2.15 6.93
N MET A 44 8.48 -1.46 5.80
CA MET A 44 8.41 0.01 5.72
C MET A 44 7.12 0.51 5.05
N ASN A 45 6.43 -0.31 4.26
CA ASN A 45 5.18 0.07 3.63
C ASN A 45 4.00 -0.27 4.55
N GLY A 46 3.51 0.73 5.29
CA GLY A 46 2.39 0.59 6.22
C GLY A 46 1.00 0.80 5.60
N LEU A 47 0.92 0.98 4.27
CA LEU A 47 -0.35 1.22 3.59
C LEU A 47 -1.25 -0.02 3.66
N LYS A 48 -2.32 0.07 4.46
CA LYS A 48 -3.41 -0.90 4.43
C LYS A 48 -4.48 -0.37 3.51
N MET A 49 -4.61 -1.00 2.35
CA MET A 49 -5.77 -0.80 1.50
C MET A 49 -6.96 -1.42 2.23
N GLU A 50 -7.82 -0.58 2.81
CA GLU A 50 -9.17 -0.98 3.18
C GLU A 50 -9.85 -1.39 1.89
N LEU A 51 -9.85 -2.70 1.62
CA LEU A 51 -10.79 -3.30 0.70
C LEU A 51 -12.15 -3.07 1.35
N HIS A 52 -12.72 -1.87 1.11
CA HIS A 52 -14.15 -1.68 1.23
C HIS A 52 -14.72 -2.77 0.35
N SER A 53 -15.15 -3.84 0.99
CA SER A 53 -15.89 -4.89 0.36
C SER A 53 -17.00 -4.16 -0.39
N ARG A 54 -16.95 -4.23 -1.71
CA ARG A 54 -18.01 -3.80 -2.63
C ARG A 54 -19.29 -4.64 -2.42
N SER A 55 -19.46 -5.22 -1.23
CA SER A 55 -20.49 -6.17 -0.82
C SER A 55 -20.93 -5.98 0.63
N VAL A 56 -20.55 -4.91 1.33
CA VAL A 56 -21.17 -4.53 2.62
C VAL A 56 -21.57 -3.05 2.64
N GLU A 57 -21.84 -2.46 1.47
CA GLU A 57 -22.47 -1.12 1.39
C GLU A 57 -23.97 -1.16 1.70
N ASN A 58 -24.59 -2.33 1.85
CA ASN A 58 -26.02 -2.47 2.12
C ASN A 58 -26.40 -2.80 3.57
N ASP A 59 -25.44 -2.93 4.50
CA ASP A 59 -25.74 -3.28 5.90
C ASP A 59 -25.39 -2.15 6.90
N ARG A 60 -25.29 -0.91 6.40
CA ARG A 60 -25.24 0.28 7.24
C ARG A 60 -26.66 0.74 7.53
N HIS A 61 -27.29 0.16 8.54
CA HIS A 61 -28.59 0.64 9.02
C HIS A 61 -28.42 2.03 9.65
N THR A 62 -28.86 3.08 8.97
CA THR A 62 -28.98 4.44 9.54
C THR A 62 -30.08 4.53 10.58
N PHE A 63 -30.98 3.55 10.60
CA PHE A 63 -32.06 3.44 11.55
C PHE A 63 -32.41 1.97 11.76
N ILE A 64 -32.45 1.54 13.02
CA ILE A 64 -32.92 0.22 13.44
C ILE A 64 -34.25 0.47 14.15
N PRO A 65 -35.40 0.07 13.57
CA PRO A 65 -36.67 0.25 14.25
C PRO A 65 -36.71 -0.60 15.52
N PRO A 66 -37.25 -0.06 16.63
CA PRO A 66 -37.43 -0.84 17.85
C PRO A 66 -38.39 -2.01 17.59
N SER A 67 -37.98 -3.21 17.98
CA SER A 67 -38.84 -4.39 17.98
C SER A 67 -39.95 -4.21 19.02
N ASN A 68 -41.20 -4.50 18.62
CA ASN A 68 -42.41 -4.48 19.46
C ASN A 68 -43.04 -3.11 19.73
N VAL A 69 -42.96 -2.16 18.80
CA VAL A 69 -43.72 -0.90 18.89
C VAL A 69 -45.02 -1.01 18.09
N GLU A 70 -46.15 -1.03 18.79
CA GLU A 70 -47.49 -0.89 18.18
C GLU A 70 -47.83 0.61 18.07
N LEU A 71 -47.81 1.15 16.84
CA LEU A 71 -48.19 2.53 16.58
C LEU A 71 -49.71 2.64 16.34
N PRO A 72 -50.40 3.67 16.88
CA PRO A 72 -51.82 3.87 16.63
C PRO A 72 -52.07 4.23 15.15
N ALA A 73 -53.18 3.73 14.59
CA ALA A 73 -53.50 3.87 13.17
C ALA A 73 -53.92 5.29 12.74
N SER A 74 -54.16 6.22 13.68
CA SER A 74 -54.46 7.62 13.40
C SER A 74 -54.27 8.48 14.65
N VAL A 75 -53.89 9.75 14.44
CA VAL A 75 -54.10 10.87 15.37
C VAL A 75 -55.46 11.50 15.06
#